data_AF-A0A7V9AEB1-F1
#
_entry.id   AF-A0A7V9AEB1-F1
#
_cell.length_a   1.000
_cell.length_b   1.000
_cell.length_c   1.000
_cell.angle_alpha   90.00
_cell.angle_beta   90.00
_cell.angle_gamma   90.00
#
_symmetry.space_group_name_H-M   'P 1'
#
loop_
_entity.id
_entity.type
_entity.pdbx_description
1 polymer ?
#
loop_
_entity_poly.entity_id
_entity_poly.type
_entity_poly.pdbx_seq_one_letter_code
_entity_poly.pdbx_strand_id
1 'polypeptide(L)'
;MAALPGVNAELALTARRIRRLWEQLPEADQPPRVVADWRAMRREVEAACSAGKRDEALALIADYREQAEQQLTAALLPAPSQVTA
;
A
#
# COMPACT_ATOMS: atom_id res chain seq x y z
N MET A 1 12.74 16.59 -8.64
CA MET A 1 11.66 16.20 -9.55
C MET A 1 10.33 16.63 -8.95
N ALA A 2 9.50 17.36 -9.70
CA ALA A 2 8.15 17.68 -9.27
C ALA A 2 7.23 16.48 -9.59
N ALA A 3 6.45 16.02 -8.62
CA ALA A 3 5.44 14.99 -8.88
C ALA A 3 4.32 15.57 -9.76
N LEU A 4 3.78 14.73 -10.65
CA LEU A 4 2.68 15.13 -11.52
C LEU A 4 1.42 15.44 -10.69
N PRO A 5 0.51 16.32 -11.18
CA PRO A 5 -0.69 16.71 -10.43
C PRO A 5 -1.51 15.50 -9.95
N GLY A 6 -1.90 15.51 -8.68
CA GLY A 6 -2.68 14.43 -8.05
C GLY A 6 -1.88 13.24 -7.54
N VAL A 7 -0.69 12.95 -8.10
CA VAL A 7 0.14 11.80 -7.68
C VAL A 7 0.57 11.91 -6.22
N ASN A 8 1.03 13.09 -5.79
CA ASN A 8 1.39 13.32 -4.38
C ASN A 8 0.19 13.21 -3.42
N ALA A 9 -0.99 13.65 -3.86
CA ALA A 9 -2.19 13.55 -3.05
C ALA A 9 -2.60 12.08 -2.85
N GLU A 10 -2.59 11.28 -3.92
CA GLU A 10 -2.88 9.85 -3.85
C GLU A 10 -1.83 9.08 -3.04
N LEU A 11 -0.53 9.38 -3.21
CA LEU A 11 0.51 8.78 -2.36
C LEU A 11 0.28 9.08 -0.88
N ALA A 12 -0.09 10.32 -0.53
CA ALA A 12 -0.34 10.70 0.84
C ALA A 12 -1.59 10.00 1.40
N LEU A 13 -2.66 9.88 0.61
CA LEU A 13 -3.88 9.17 1.00
C LEU A 13 -3.61 7.68 1.21
N THR A 14 -2.93 7.02 0.27
CA THR A 14 -2.55 5.61 0.36
C THR A 14 -1.65 5.35 1.57
N ALA A 15 -0.64 6.19 1.81
CA ALA A 15 0.23 6.06 2.97
C ALA A 15 -0.53 6.17 4.30
N ARG A 16 -1.44 7.14 4.43
CA ARG A 16 -2.27 7.31 5.64
C ARG A 16 -3.16 6.09 5.89
N ARG A 17 -3.76 5.55 4.83
CA ARG A 17 -4.69 4.42 4.91
C ARG A 17 -3.99 3.14 5.33
N ILE A 18 -2.86 2.83 4.68
CA ILE A 18 -2.04 1.67 5.01
C ILE A 18 -1.46 1.79 6.41
N ARG A 19 -0.95 2.97 6.78
CA ARG A 19 -0.44 3.23 8.14
C ARG A 19 -1.52 2.95 9.20
N ARG A 20 -2.75 3.39 8.97
CA ARG A 20 -3.86 3.14 9.91
C ARG A 20 -4.12 1.65 10.11
N LEU A 21 -4.05 0.84 9.05
CA LEU A 21 -4.22 -0.62 9.15
C LEU A 21 -3.00 -1.29 9.81
N TRP A 22 -1.80 -0.83 9.46
CA TRP A 22 -0.55 -1.29 10.04
C TRP A 22 -0.50 -1.09 11.56
N GLU A 23 -0.92 0.08 12.04
CA GLU A 23 -0.95 0.42 13.47
C GLU A 23 -1.98 -0.41 14.28
N GLN A 24 -2.91 -1.11 13.62
CA GLN A 24 -3.83 -2.03 14.28
C GLN A 24 -3.24 -3.44 14.47
N LEU A 25 -2.14 -3.77 13.77
CA LEU A 25 -1.50 -5.07 13.86
C LEU A 25 -0.42 -5.10 14.95
N PRO A 26 -0.35 -6.17 15.77
CA PRO A 26 0.82 -6.44 16.59
C PRO A 26 2.09 -6.48 15.73
N GLU A 27 3.23 -6.05 16.26
CA GLU A 27 4.50 -6.01 15.52
C GLU A 27 4.90 -7.39 14.96
N ALA A 28 4.57 -8.48 15.67
CA ALA A 28 4.84 -9.84 15.24
C ALA A 28 4.02 -10.27 14.00
N ASP A 29 2.85 -9.66 13.77
CA ASP A 29 1.90 -10.02 12.70
C ASP A 29 1.96 -9.04 11.52
N GLN A 30 2.86 -8.06 11.58
CA GLN A 30 3.04 -7.07 10.53
C GLN A 30 3.69 -7.69 9.29
N PRO A 31 2.99 -7.71 8.13
CA PRO A 31 3.51 -8.36 6.94
C PRO A 31 4.69 -7.58 6.35
N PRO A 32 5.94 -8.10 6.41
CA PRO A 32 7.13 -7.36 5.98
C PRO A 32 7.10 -7.02 4.48
N ARG A 33 6.33 -7.79 3.71
CA ARG A 33 6.14 -7.59 2.27
C ARG A 33 5.51 -6.25 1.93
N VAL A 34 4.57 -5.74 2.75
CA VAL A 34 3.88 -4.45 2.49
C VAL A 34 4.87 -3.28 2.45
N VAL A 35 5.93 -3.32 3.27
CA VAL A 35 6.98 -2.28 3.30
C VAL A 35 7.92 -2.42 2.10
N ALA A 36 8.25 -3.65 1.70
CA ALA A 36 9.07 -3.90 0.51
C ALA A 36 8.35 -3.42 -0.77
N ASP A 37 7.08 -3.80 -0.90
CA ASP A 37 6.22 -3.43 -2.03
C ASP A 37 6.01 -1.91 -2.10
N TRP A 38 5.92 -1.21 -0.97
CA TRP A 38 5.86 0.27 -0.94
C TRP A 38 7.09 0.91 -1.58
N ARG A 39 8.29 0.40 -1.27
CA ARG A 39 9.54 0.94 -1.80
C ARG A 39 9.67 0.67 -3.30
N ALA A 40 9.27 -0.52 -3.75
CA ALA A 40 9.24 -0.87 -5.16
C ALA A 40 8.27 0.03 -5.93
N MET A 41 7.01 0.11 -5.48
CA MET A 41 5.99 0.96 -6.10
C MET A 41 6.42 2.43 -6.17
N ARG A 42 7.04 2.99 -5.11
CA ARG A 42 7.55 4.38 -5.15
C ARG A 42 8.54 4.62 -6.29
N ARG A 43 9.46 3.69 -6.52
CA ARG A 43 10.46 3.81 -7.61
C ARG A 43 9.78 3.80 -8.97
N GLU A 44 8.78 2.94 -9.15
CA GLU A 44 8.01 2.88 -10.39
C GLU A 44 7.18 4.15 -10.61
N VAL A 45 6.56 4.70 -9.56
CA VAL A 45 5.84 5.98 -9.61
C VAL A 45 6.79 7.14 -9.94
N GLU A 46 7.99 7.17 -9.37
CA GLU A 46 9.02 8.18 -9.69
C GLU A 46 9.48 8.08 -11.15
N ALA A 47 9.64 6.85 -11.67
CA ALA A 47 9.98 6.61 -13.07
C ALA A 47 8.83 7.06 -14.01
N ALA A 48 7.59 6.71 -13.68
CA ALA A 48 6.41 7.14 -14.43
C ALA A 48 6.24 8.67 -14.41
N CYS A 49 6.48 9.32 -13.26
CA CYS A 49 6.49 10.78 -13.15
C CYS A 49 7.56 11.42 -14.03
N SER A 50 8.79 10.85 -14.05
CA SER A 50 9.88 11.32 -14.91
C SER A 50 9.55 11.22 -16.39
N ALA A 51 8.78 10.19 -16.77
CA ALA A 51 8.32 9.96 -18.12
C ALA A 51 7.04 10.75 -18.48
N GLY A 52 6.50 11.58 -17.57
CA GLY A 52 5.26 12.33 -17.80
C GLY A 52 3.99 11.47 -17.80
N LYS A 53 4.08 10.20 -17.37
CA LYS A 53 2.99 9.23 -17.41
C LYS A 53 2.16 9.27 -16.14
N ARG A 54 1.29 10.29 -16.03
CA ARG A 54 0.45 10.50 -14.86
C ARG A 54 -0.48 9.32 -14.56
N ASP A 55 -1.19 8.82 -15.56
CA ASP A 55 -2.20 7.79 -15.34
C ASP A 55 -1.56 6.45 -14.92
N GLU A 56 -0.39 6.12 -15.47
CA GLU A 56 0.42 4.97 -15.04
C GLU A 56 0.85 5.11 -13.58
N ALA A 57 1.34 6.29 -13.17
CA ALA A 57 1.69 6.56 -11.78
C ALA A 57 0.48 6.40 -10.83
N LEU A 58 -0.70 6.85 -11.24
CA LEU A 58 -1.92 6.72 -10.44
C LEU A 58 -2.40 5.26 -10.35
N ALA A 59 -2.30 4.50 -11.44
CA ALA A 59 -2.63 3.08 -11.46
C ALA A 59 -1.72 2.28 -10.50
N LEU A 60 -0.40 2.52 -10.54
CA LEU A 60 0.55 1.89 -9.64
C LEU A 60 0.23 2.14 -8.15
N ILE A 61 -0.21 3.36 -7.82
CA ILE A 61 -0.61 3.70 -6.44
C ILE A 61 -1.89 2.96 -6.05
N ALA A 62 -2.87 2.87 -6.96
CA ALA A 62 -4.13 2.19 -6.72
C ALA A 62 -3.93 0.67 -6.53
N ASP A 63 -3.14 0.04 -7.39
CA ASP A 63 -2.83 -1.40 -7.33
C ASP A 63 -2.12 -1.76 -6.03
N TYR A 64 -1.11 -0.97 -5.65
CA TYR A 64 -0.42 -1.18 -4.38
C TYR A 64 -1.37 -1.01 -3.18
N ARG A 65 -2.22 0.03 -3.21
CA ARG A 65 -3.20 0.26 -2.14
C ARG A 65 -4.11 -0.95 -1.95
N GLU A 66 -4.67 -1.47 -3.04
CA GLU A 66 -5.55 -2.64 -2.99
C GLU A 66 -4.84 -3.86 -2.41
N GLN A 67 -3.64 -4.19 -2.91
CA GLN A 67 -2.88 -5.34 -2.44
C GLN A 67 -2.46 -5.22 -0.97
N ALA A 68 -2.03 -4.03 -0.55
CA ALA A 68 -1.65 -3.77 0.84
C ALA A 68 -2.87 -3.84 1.77
N GLU A 69 -4.01 -3.27 1.38
CA GLU A 69 -5.26 -3.35 2.15
C GLU A 69 -5.72 -4.80 2.31
N GLN A 70 -5.67 -5.60 1.25
CA GLN A 70 -6.01 -7.02 1.33
C GLN A 70 -5.09 -7.78 2.29
N GLN A 71 -3.77 -7.59 2.19
CA GLN A 71 -2.80 -8.25 3.07
C GLN A 71 -2.99 -7.85 4.55
N LEU A 72 -3.16 -6.56 4.81
CA LEU A 72 -3.33 -6.05 6.18
C LEU A 72 -4.69 -6.44 6.77
N THR A 73 -5.75 -6.42 5.96
CA THR A 73 -7.07 -6.88 6.41
C THR A 73 -7.06 -8.38 6.71
N ALA A 74 -6.40 -9.18 5.87
CA ALA A 74 -6.23 -10.61 6.13
C ALA A 74 -5.45 -10.88 7.42
N ALA A 75 -4.43 -10.08 7.72
CA ALA A 75 -3.67 -10.18 8.97
C ALA A 75 -4.48 -9.73 10.21
N LEU A 76 -5.48 -8.85 10.03
CA LEU A 76 -6.38 -8.40 11.11
C LEU A 76 -7.49 -9.41 11.43
N LEU A 77 -7.78 -10.35 10.52
CA LEU A 77 -8.77 -11.39 10.77
C LEU A 77 -8.20 -12.45 11.71
N PRO A 78 -8.92 -12.87 12.76
CA PRO A 78 -8.50 -13.99 13.58
C PRO A 78 -8.37 -15.24 12.70
N ALA A 79 -7.26 -15.97 12.85
CA ALA A 79 -7.06 -17.24 12.15
C ALA A 79 -8.31 -18.12 12.33
N PRO A 80 -8.84 -18.75 11.26
CA PRO A 80 -10.00 -19.63 11.36
C PRO A 80 -9.60 -20.89 12.12
N SER A 81 -9.62 -20.83 13.45
CA SER A 81 -9.23 -21.95 14.31
C SER A 81 -9.91 -21.90 15.68
N GLN A 82 -11.21 -21.60 15.75
CA GLN A 82 -12.08 -21.96 16.90
C GLN A 82 -13.55 -22.18 16.49
N VAL A 83 -13.80 -23.03 15.49
CA VAL A 83 -15.10 -23.71 15.37
C VAL A 83 -14.84 -25.20 15.52
N THR A 84 -14.61 -25.60 16.76
CA THR A 84 -14.74 -27.00 17.18
C THR A 84 -16.06 -27.05 17.95
N ALA A 85 -17.11 -27.54 17.31
CA ALA A 85 -18.34 -27.99 17.94
C ALA A 85 -18.69 -29.37 17.35
#